data_AF-A0A845G4I8-F1
#
_entry.id   AF-A0A845G4I8-F1
#
_cell.length_a   1.000
_cell.length_b   1.000
_cell.length_c   1.000
_cell.angle_alpha   90.00
_cell.angle_beta   90.00
_cell.angle_gamma   90.00
#
_symmetry.space_group_name_H-M   'P 1'
#
loop_
_entity.id
_entity.type
_entity.pdbx_description
1 polymer ?
#
loop_
_entity_poly.entity_id
_entity_poly.type
_entity_poly.pdbx_seq_one_letter_code
_entity_poly.pdbx_strand_id
1 'polypeptide(L)'
;MKPARALALAALTCAALCAAGAAQAGGSSGASRFCDRGQPLTAAEQDRLLRFAAVLREELADVGDGVALVSRSGLDLSRFDIRYSHAALAWRSDTGAWSARQLYYACDESRPRIFDQGLAGFALGTDDPALGYLSIVRLPAEAIAPLRPALLDGPRVQHLLAAKYSASAYAFSVRYQNCNQWVMEMLAAGWGDLADGDDLRERAQVWLRDERYTPQPVQVGSRFLMLASHFVPLLHLDDHPDEDRSAMQLRVSLPSTVEAFVHQRYPASTRVELCHDDERIVIHRGWTPIAAGCKPGEGDQVVLLRD
;
A
#
# COMPACT_ATOMS: atom_id res chain seq x y z
N MET A 1 13.98 14.03 74.04
CA MET A 1 13.21 15.19 74.54
C MET A 1 13.11 16.22 73.42
N LYS A 2 11.90 16.52 72.93
CA LYS A 2 11.60 17.71 72.10
C LYS A 2 11.61 18.97 73.00
N PRO A 3 11.83 20.19 72.49
CA PRO A 3 10.79 20.98 71.80
C PRO A 3 11.33 21.68 70.52
N ALA A 4 10.62 21.89 69.41
CA ALA A 4 9.28 22.44 69.13
C ALA A 4 9.18 23.98 69.19
N ARG A 5 8.57 24.55 68.12
CA ARG A 5 7.94 25.87 67.91
C ARG A 5 8.70 26.80 66.96
N ALA A 6 8.10 27.53 66.03
CA ALA A 6 6.70 27.67 65.60
C ALA A 6 6.65 28.41 64.23
N LEU A 7 5.52 28.29 63.54
CA LEU A 7 5.12 29.02 62.34
C LEU A 7 5.12 30.55 62.55
N ALA A 8 5.34 31.33 61.48
CA ALA A 8 4.26 32.05 60.78
C ALA A 8 4.74 33.24 59.91
N LEU A 9 4.23 33.21 58.66
CA LEU A 9 3.77 34.31 57.81
C LEU A 9 4.72 35.35 57.18
N ALA A 10 4.48 35.49 55.87
CA ALA A 10 4.35 36.72 55.06
C ALA A 10 5.43 36.84 53.97
N ALA A 11 5.13 36.44 52.73
CA ALA A 11 4.31 37.16 51.74
C ALA A 11 5.20 38.01 50.80
N LEU A 12 5.17 37.59 49.52
CA LEU A 12 5.38 38.37 48.30
C LEU A 12 6.69 39.17 48.16
N THR A 13 7.52 38.80 47.17
CA THR A 13 7.66 39.60 45.93
C THR A 13 8.67 39.02 44.93
N CYS A 14 8.33 39.20 43.65
CA CYS A 14 9.20 39.19 42.47
C CYS A 14 9.73 37.86 41.94
N ALA A 15 8.84 37.13 41.26
CA ALA A 15 9.20 36.25 40.16
C ALA A 15 9.75 37.10 38.99
N ALA A 16 11.07 37.07 38.84
CA ALA A 16 11.82 37.70 37.78
C ALA A 16 12.44 36.62 36.88
N LEU A 17 12.10 36.71 35.59
CA LEU A 17 12.88 36.31 34.43
C LEU A 17 13.31 34.83 34.29
N CYS A 18 12.66 34.13 33.35
CA CYS A 18 13.26 33.42 32.21
C CYS A 18 12.25 32.43 31.63
N ALA A 19 11.29 32.92 30.83
CA ALA A 19 10.47 32.09 29.97
C ALA A 19 10.49 32.67 28.55
N ALA A 20 11.68 32.67 27.95
CA ALA A 20 11.87 32.84 26.52
C ALA A 20 12.72 31.64 26.05
N GLY A 21 12.16 30.86 25.13
CA GLY A 21 12.92 29.85 24.37
C GLY A 21 12.92 28.44 24.95
N ALA A 22 11.82 27.70 24.77
CA ALA A 22 11.90 26.26 24.49
C ALA A 22 10.89 25.96 23.39
N ALA A 23 11.34 26.23 22.17
CA ALA A 23 10.69 25.76 20.96
C ALA A 23 10.61 24.23 20.98
N GLN A 24 9.42 23.72 20.68
CA GLN A 24 9.16 22.52 19.89
C GLN A 24 10.28 21.47 19.87
N ALA A 25 10.29 20.59 20.88
CA ALA A 25 10.74 19.23 20.68
C ALA A 25 9.49 18.34 20.67
N GLY A 26 8.73 18.41 19.57
CA GLY A 26 7.76 17.38 19.26
C GLY A 26 8.53 16.09 19.05
N GLY A 27 8.51 15.20 20.04
CA GLY A 27 9.01 13.84 19.89
C GLY A 27 8.26 13.17 18.76
N SER A 28 8.91 13.00 17.62
CA SER A 28 8.38 12.31 16.46
C SER A 28 8.24 10.83 16.79
N SER A 29 7.05 10.46 17.25
CA SER A 29 6.61 9.06 17.27
C SER A 29 6.60 8.56 15.81
N GLY A 30 7.08 7.35 15.54
CA GLY A 30 7.26 6.82 14.18
C GLY A 30 6.00 6.77 13.31
N ALA A 31 4.81 7.04 13.88
CA ALA A 31 3.56 7.20 13.14
C ALA A 31 3.57 8.50 12.33
N SER A 32 4.34 9.51 12.77
CA SER A 32 4.50 10.77 12.03
C SER A 32 5.08 10.49 10.66
N ARG A 33 6.16 9.72 10.50
CA ARG A 33 6.78 9.52 9.17
C ARG A 33 5.90 8.76 8.17
N PHE A 34 5.09 7.81 8.62
CA PHE A 34 4.14 7.08 7.75
C PHE A 34 2.94 7.95 7.35
N CYS A 35 2.52 8.84 8.24
CA CYS A 35 1.38 9.74 8.04
C CYS A 35 1.76 11.17 7.62
N ASP A 36 3.06 11.48 7.57
CA ASP A 36 3.59 12.77 7.19
C ASP A 36 3.33 12.91 5.70
N ARG A 37 2.43 13.83 5.37
CA ARG A 37 2.21 14.21 3.98
C ARG A 37 3.54 14.76 3.46
N GLY A 38 4.05 14.17 2.38
CA GLY A 38 5.32 14.55 1.76
C GLY A 38 5.40 16.04 1.46
N GLN A 39 6.62 16.50 1.14
CA GLN A 39 6.85 17.90 0.77
C GLN A 39 5.88 18.34 -0.35
N PRO A 40 5.41 19.60 -0.35
CA PRO A 40 4.57 20.10 -1.43
C PRO A 40 5.27 19.93 -2.77
N LEU A 41 4.55 19.36 -3.75
CA LEU A 41 5.05 19.18 -5.11
C LEU A 41 5.27 20.54 -5.79
N THR A 42 6.35 20.65 -6.56
CA THR A 42 6.56 21.76 -7.50
C THR A 42 5.59 21.65 -8.68
N ALA A 43 5.39 22.74 -9.41
CA ALA A 43 4.54 22.74 -10.61
C ALA A 43 5.04 21.75 -11.68
N ALA A 44 6.37 21.61 -11.83
CA ALA A 44 6.96 20.67 -12.78
C ALA A 44 6.72 19.21 -12.38
N GLU A 45 6.88 18.88 -11.09
CA GLU A 45 6.55 17.55 -10.57
C GLU A 45 5.07 17.24 -10.71
N GLN A 46 4.19 18.21 -10.41
CA GLN A 46 2.75 18.04 -10.55
C GLN A 46 2.34 17.83 -12.01
N ASP A 47 2.86 18.62 -12.95
CA ASP A 47 2.60 18.45 -14.40
C ASP A 47 3.04 17.06 -14.86
N ARG A 48 4.27 16.64 -14.51
CA ARG A 48 4.76 15.29 -14.82
C ARG A 48 3.83 14.20 -14.28
N LEU A 49 3.47 14.25 -13.00
CA LEU A 49 2.64 13.21 -12.38
C LEU A 49 1.23 13.18 -12.98
N LEU A 50 0.69 14.33 -13.40
CA LEU A 50 -0.58 14.40 -14.12
C LEU A 50 -0.48 13.79 -15.54
N ARG A 51 0.62 14.02 -16.26
CA ARG A 51 0.88 13.36 -17.55
C ARG A 51 1.06 11.86 -17.37
N PHE A 52 1.76 11.44 -16.32
CA PHE A 52 1.91 10.02 -15.97
C PHE A 52 0.57 9.36 -15.64
N ALA A 53 -0.29 10.04 -14.89
CA ALA A 53 -1.66 9.60 -14.63
C ALA A 53 -2.51 9.52 -15.91
N ALA A 54 -2.28 10.40 -16.90
CA ALA A 54 -2.96 10.33 -18.18
C ALA A 54 -2.56 9.06 -18.96
N VAL A 55 -1.29 8.71 -18.98
CA VAL A 55 -0.80 7.44 -19.57
C VAL A 55 -1.40 6.22 -18.86
N LEU A 56 -1.43 6.21 -17.52
CA LEU A 56 -2.12 5.15 -16.76
C LEU A 56 -3.58 5.00 -17.18
N ARG A 57 -4.30 6.12 -17.34
CA ARG A 57 -5.71 6.12 -17.77
C ARG A 57 -5.86 5.59 -19.20
N GLU A 58 -4.98 5.97 -20.11
CA GLU A 58 -4.99 5.49 -21.49
C GLU A 58 -4.77 3.97 -21.56
N GLU A 59 -3.78 3.46 -20.82
CA GLU A 59 -3.52 2.01 -20.75
C GLU A 59 -4.67 1.21 -20.09
N LEU A 60 -5.43 1.83 -19.20
CA LEU A 60 -6.66 1.24 -18.64
C LEU A 60 -7.87 1.38 -19.57
N ALA A 61 -7.92 2.36 -20.46
CA ALA A 61 -9.06 2.57 -21.36
C ALA A 61 -9.29 1.36 -22.28
N ASP A 62 -8.22 0.63 -22.60
CA ASP A 62 -8.23 -0.59 -23.41
C ASP A 62 -8.68 -1.85 -22.63
N VAL A 63 -8.94 -1.74 -21.33
CA VAL A 63 -9.41 -2.86 -20.50
C VAL A 63 -10.92 -3.00 -20.66
N GLY A 64 -11.34 -3.99 -21.45
CA GLY A 64 -12.74 -4.21 -21.85
C GLY A 64 -13.73 -4.32 -20.69
N ASP A 65 -13.61 -5.37 -19.86
CA ASP A 65 -14.61 -5.66 -18.82
C ASP A 65 -14.43 -4.83 -17.53
N GLY A 66 -13.59 -3.78 -17.62
CA GLY A 66 -13.57 -2.67 -16.68
C GLY A 66 -13.07 -3.01 -15.27
N VAL A 67 -12.26 -4.06 -15.10
CA VAL A 67 -11.50 -4.33 -13.86
C VAL A 67 -10.05 -4.68 -14.23
N ALA A 68 -9.09 -4.09 -13.51
CA ALA A 68 -7.67 -4.41 -13.62
C ALA A 68 -7.02 -4.38 -12.24
N LEU A 69 -5.95 -5.17 -12.06
CA LEU A 69 -5.07 -5.02 -10.91
C LEU A 69 -4.05 -3.92 -11.24
N VAL A 70 -3.91 -2.93 -10.36
CA VAL A 70 -2.90 -1.87 -10.51
C VAL A 70 -2.03 -1.80 -9.28
N SER A 71 -0.74 -1.56 -9.46
CA SER A 71 0.23 -1.43 -8.36
C SER A 71 1.09 -0.19 -8.53
N ARG A 72 1.62 0.33 -7.41
CA ARG A 72 2.51 1.50 -7.40
C ARG A 72 3.66 1.37 -6.41
N SER A 73 4.74 2.10 -6.68
CA SER A 73 5.83 2.37 -5.73
C SER A 73 5.42 3.46 -4.73
N GLY A 74 4.60 3.13 -3.73
CA GLY A 74 4.09 4.10 -2.75
C GLY A 74 4.95 4.28 -1.50
N LEU A 75 5.98 3.45 -1.31
CA LEU A 75 6.95 3.51 -0.22
C LEU A 75 8.28 2.98 -0.76
N ASP A 76 9.40 3.60 -0.39
CA ASP A 76 10.72 3.04 -0.69
C ASP A 76 11.00 1.79 0.15
N LEU A 77 10.91 0.65 -0.51
CA LEU A 77 11.25 -0.67 0.03
C LEU A 77 12.39 -1.33 -0.76
N SER A 78 13.19 -0.53 -1.48
CA SER A 78 14.31 -1.00 -2.31
C SER A 78 15.34 -1.79 -1.51
N ARG A 79 15.53 -1.48 -0.23
CA ARG A 79 16.36 -2.25 0.72
C ARG A 79 15.98 -3.73 0.79
N PHE A 80 14.72 -4.06 0.55
CA PHE A 80 14.18 -5.41 0.59
C PHE A 80 13.90 -5.97 -0.81
N ASP A 81 14.44 -5.35 -1.86
CA ASP A 81 14.20 -5.69 -3.27
C ASP A 81 12.71 -5.63 -3.69
N ILE A 82 11.94 -4.75 -3.05
CA ILE A 82 10.52 -4.55 -3.33
C ILE A 82 10.33 -3.26 -4.13
N ARG A 83 9.91 -3.39 -5.38
CA ARG A 83 9.60 -2.25 -6.26
C ARG A 83 8.23 -1.63 -5.98
N TYR A 84 7.20 -2.46 -5.91
CA TYR A 84 5.83 -2.00 -5.65
C TYR A 84 5.44 -2.33 -4.22
N SER A 85 4.91 -1.34 -3.52
CA SER A 85 4.51 -1.50 -2.11
C SER A 85 2.99 -1.56 -1.93
N HIS A 86 2.22 -1.10 -2.92
CA HIS A 86 0.77 -0.94 -2.81
C HIS A 86 0.05 -1.38 -4.07
N ALA A 87 -1.03 -2.13 -3.91
CA ALA A 87 -1.91 -2.59 -4.97
C ALA A 87 -3.37 -2.17 -4.74
N ALA A 88 -4.11 -2.06 -5.84
CA ALA A 88 -5.54 -1.74 -5.86
C ALA A 88 -6.24 -2.52 -6.98
N LEU A 89 -7.55 -2.69 -6.85
CA LEU A 89 -8.40 -3.13 -7.95
C LEU A 89 -8.99 -1.89 -8.64
N ALA A 90 -8.44 -1.55 -9.80
CA ALA A 90 -8.99 -0.52 -10.65
C ALA A 90 -10.30 -1.03 -11.27
N TRP A 91 -11.36 -0.25 -11.16
CA TRP A 91 -12.66 -0.59 -11.73
C TRP A 91 -13.28 0.61 -12.45
N ARG A 92 -14.03 0.31 -13.50
CA ARG A 92 -14.72 1.29 -14.34
C ARG A 92 -16.19 1.35 -13.98
N SER A 93 -16.67 2.53 -13.60
CA SER A 93 -18.09 2.80 -13.34
C SER A 93 -18.92 2.75 -14.64
N ASP A 94 -20.24 2.71 -14.48
CA ASP A 94 -21.17 2.76 -15.61
C ASP A 94 -21.12 4.10 -16.36
N THR A 95 -20.67 5.17 -15.71
CA THR A 95 -20.39 6.47 -16.33
C THR A 95 -19.04 6.51 -17.08
N GLY A 96 -18.29 5.41 -17.06
CA GLY A 96 -17.01 5.25 -17.73
C GLY A 96 -15.81 5.77 -16.96
N ALA A 97 -16.00 6.27 -15.73
CA ALA A 97 -14.92 6.77 -14.87
C ALA A 97 -14.17 5.61 -14.19
N TRP A 98 -12.85 5.75 -14.07
CA TRP A 98 -12.00 4.76 -13.40
C TRP A 98 -11.67 5.17 -11.97
N SER A 99 -11.80 4.20 -11.07
CA SER A 99 -11.42 4.32 -9.66
C SER A 99 -10.55 3.15 -9.24
N ALA A 100 -9.48 3.42 -8.50
CA ALA A 100 -8.67 2.41 -7.81
C ALA A 100 -9.27 2.15 -6.42
N ARG A 101 -9.90 0.98 -6.24
CA ARG A 101 -10.40 0.54 -4.94
C ARG A 101 -9.29 -0.14 -4.16
N GLN A 102 -8.98 0.40 -2.98
CA GLN A 102 -7.84 -0.03 -2.18
C GLN A 102 -8.11 0.14 -0.68
N LEU A 103 -7.45 -0.66 0.13
CA LEU A 103 -7.34 -0.42 1.56
C LEU A 103 -6.22 0.58 1.81
N TYR A 104 -6.54 1.68 2.50
CA TYR A 104 -5.56 2.65 2.98
C TYR A 104 -5.71 2.88 4.48
N TYR A 105 -4.62 3.20 5.17
CA TYR A 105 -4.69 3.61 6.57
C TYR A 105 -5.02 5.10 6.66
N ALA A 106 -6.24 5.42 7.11
CA ALA A 106 -6.68 6.79 7.31
C ALA A 106 -6.02 7.35 8.57
N CYS A 107 -4.90 8.04 8.40
CA CYS A 107 -4.07 8.57 9.49
C CYS A 107 -4.81 9.52 10.43
N ASP A 108 -5.68 10.36 9.88
CA ASP A 108 -6.55 11.28 10.62
C ASP A 108 -7.60 10.56 11.48
N GLU A 109 -8.08 9.41 11.01
CA GLU A 109 -9.02 8.56 11.75
C GLU A 109 -8.34 7.47 12.59
N SER A 110 -7.03 7.28 12.43
CA SER A 110 -6.25 6.19 13.04
C SER A 110 -6.85 4.79 12.82
N ARG A 111 -7.37 4.51 11.62
CA ARG A 111 -7.94 3.20 11.26
C ARG A 111 -7.83 2.90 9.77
N PRO A 112 -7.83 1.61 9.36
CA PRO A 112 -7.92 1.24 7.95
C PRO A 112 -9.31 1.58 7.39
N ARG A 113 -9.35 1.97 6.12
CA ARG A 113 -10.58 2.24 5.36
C ARG A 113 -10.40 1.78 3.92
N ILE A 114 -11.51 1.43 3.27
CA ILE A 114 -11.54 1.24 1.82
C ILE A 114 -11.82 2.58 1.15
N PHE A 115 -11.00 2.92 0.16
CA PHE A 115 -11.14 4.12 -0.64
C PHE A 115 -11.30 3.77 -2.11
N ASP A 116 -12.21 4.48 -2.79
CA ASP A 116 -12.22 4.59 -4.24
C ASP A 116 -11.52 5.88 -4.64
N GLN A 117 -10.27 5.76 -5.09
CA GLN A 117 -9.46 6.90 -5.48
C GLN A 117 -9.42 7.04 -7.01
N GLY A 118 -9.61 8.24 -7.54
CA GLY A 118 -9.41 8.47 -8.98
C GLY A 118 -7.97 8.15 -9.41
N LEU A 119 -7.77 7.72 -10.66
CA LEU A 119 -6.46 7.26 -11.16
C LEU A 119 -5.33 8.28 -10.99
N ALA A 120 -5.61 9.58 -11.11
CA ALA A 120 -4.61 10.61 -10.82
C ALA A 120 -4.17 10.56 -9.36
N GLY A 121 -5.09 10.52 -8.40
CA GLY A 121 -4.74 10.37 -6.98
C GLY A 121 -3.97 9.08 -6.71
N PHE A 122 -4.28 8.00 -7.43
CA PHE A 122 -3.52 6.76 -7.34
C PHE A 122 -2.08 6.91 -7.87
N ALA A 123 -1.89 7.51 -9.04
CA ALA A 123 -0.55 7.74 -9.60
C ALA A 123 0.30 8.71 -8.76
N LEU A 124 -0.33 9.72 -8.16
CA LEU A 124 0.36 10.71 -7.31
C LEU A 124 0.81 10.16 -5.95
N GLY A 125 0.26 9.05 -5.47
CA GLY A 125 0.67 8.43 -4.21
C GLY A 125 1.97 7.60 -4.32
N THR A 126 2.98 8.18 -4.97
CA THR A 126 4.34 7.64 -5.11
C THR A 126 5.23 8.10 -3.95
N ASP A 127 6.28 7.35 -3.64
CA ASP A 127 7.28 7.70 -2.64
C ASP A 127 8.19 8.86 -3.11
N ASP A 128 8.66 8.78 -4.36
CA ASP A 128 9.53 9.77 -5.00
C ASP A 128 8.80 10.43 -6.18
N PRO A 129 8.60 11.77 -6.17
CA PRO A 129 8.00 12.47 -7.29
C PRO A 129 8.92 12.53 -8.53
N ALA A 130 10.23 12.30 -8.38
CA ALA A 130 11.21 12.30 -9.46
C ALA A 130 11.25 10.98 -10.23
N LEU A 131 11.02 9.86 -9.55
CA LEU A 131 11.06 8.52 -10.13
C LEU A 131 9.92 7.66 -9.59
N GLY A 132 9.00 7.25 -10.46
CA GLY A 132 7.86 6.43 -10.08
C GLY A 132 7.69 5.21 -10.99
N TYR A 133 7.13 4.14 -10.43
CA TYR A 133 6.74 2.94 -11.16
C TYR A 133 5.28 2.59 -10.87
N LEU A 134 4.58 2.16 -11.91
CA LEU A 134 3.25 1.58 -11.86
C LEU A 134 3.24 0.27 -12.63
N SER A 135 2.39 -0.67 -12.22
CA SER A 135 2.05 -1.84 -13.03
C SER A 135 0.54 -1.92 -13.21
N ILE A 136 0.15 -2.50 -14.34
CA ILE A 136 -1.23 -2.82 -14.69
C ILE A 136 -1.22 -4.29 -15.09
N VAL A 137 -2.01 -5.11 -14.41
CA VAL A 137 -2.34 -6.47 -14.87
C VAL A 137 -3.78 -6.46 -15.35
N ARG A 138 -3.93 -6.63 -16.67
CA ARG A 138 -5.22 -6.76 -17.34
C ARG A 138 -5.68 -8.21 -17.18
N LEU A 139 -6.82 -8.38 -16.52
CA LEU A 139 -7.41 -9.69 -16.25
C LEU A 139 -8.21 -10.16 -17.47
N PRO A 140 -8.22 -11.47 -17.79
CA PRO A 140 -9.09 -11.99 -18.83
C PRO A 140 -10.55 -12.06 -18.36
N ALA A 141 -11.49 -12.18 -19.30
CA ALA A 141 -12.93 -12.09 -19.04
C ALA A 141 -13.40 -13.09 -17.96
N GLU A 142 -12.87 -14.32 -17.96
CA GLU A 142 -13.20 -15.36 -16.99
C GLU A 142 -12.76 -15.01 -15.56
N ALA A 143 -11.72 -14.19 -15.38
CA ALA A 143 -11.28 -13.71 -14.08
C ALA A 143 -12.12 -12.51 -13.61
N ILE A 144 -12.59 -11.68 -14.56
CA ILE A 144 -13.39 -10.49 -14.27
C ILE A 144 -14.84 -10.84 -13.94
N ALA A 145 -15.43 -11.81 -14.65
CA ALA A 145 -16.85 -12.17 -14.52
C ALA A 145 -17.30 -12.44 -13.06
N PRO A 146 -16.59 -13.25 -12.26
CA PRO A 146 -16.92 -13.43 -10.84
C PRO A 146 -16.37 -12.32 -9.93
N LEU A 147 -15.27 -11.66 -10.30
CA LEU A 147 -14.62 -10.63 -9.47
C LEU A 147 -15.40 -9.32 -9.45
N ARG A 148 -15.88 -8.84 -10.59
CA ARG A 148 -16.58 -7.55 -10.72
C ARG A 148 -17.81 -7.43 -9.81
N PRO A 149 -18.78 -8.37 -9.81
CA PRO A 149 -19.93 -8.27 -8.91
C PRO A 149 -19.52 -8.29 -7.44
N ALA A 150 -18.56 -9.13 -7.06
CA ALA A 150 -18.02 -9.16 -5.69
C ALA A 150 -17.33 -7.84 -5.32
N LEU A 151 -16.60 -7.23 -6.24
CA LEU A 151 -15.93 -5.94 -6.03
C LEU A 151 -16.92 -4.80 -5.87
N LEU A 152 -18.09 -4.84 -6.52
CA LEU A 152 -19.11 -3.79 -6.46
C LEU A 152 -20.10 -3.98 -5.29
N ASP A 153 -20.10 -5.14 -4.65
CA ASP A 153 -20.88 -5.44 -3.45
C ASP A 153 -20.29 -4.72 -2.23
N GLY A 154 -20.92 -3.60 -1.85
CA GLY A 154 -20.48 -2.72 -0.77
C GLY A 154 -20.34 -3.44 0.58
N PRO A 155 -21.38 -4.14 1.09
CA PRO A 155 -21.29 -4.96 2.29
C PRO A 155 -20.10 -5.92 2.29
N ARG A 156 -19.94 -6.72 1.22
CA ARG A 156 -18.83 -7.66 1.07
C ARG A 156 -17.46 -7.00 1.15
N VAL A 157 -17.28 -5.88 0.46
CA VAL A 157 -16.05 -5.07 0.51
C VAL A 157 -15.73 -4.63 1.94
N GLN A 158 -16.74 -4.29 2.74
CA GLN A 158 -16.56 -3.90 4.14
C GLN A 158 -16.33 -5.10 5.07
N HIS A 159 -17.00 -6.24 4.87
CA HIS A 159 -16.72 -7.45 5.67
C HIS A 159 -15.30 -7.97 5.46
N LEU A 160 -14.70 -7.68 4.30
CA LEU A 160 -13.29 -7.96 4.04
C LEU A 160 -12.30 -6.97 4.68
N LEU A 161 -12.76 -5.86 5.24
CA LEU A 161 -11.90 -4.88 5.92
C LEU A 161 -11.67 -5.28 7.39
N ALA A 162 -10.41 -5.45 7.78
CA ALA A 162 -10.05 -5.69 9.18
C ALA A 162 -10.12 -4.42 10.02
N ALA A 163 -10.38 -4.58 11.32
CA ALA A 163 -10.34 -3.46 12.26
C ALA A 163 -8.93 -2.91 12.52
N LYS A 164 -7.88 -3.72 12.33
CA LYS A 164 -6.49 -3.37 12.66
C LYS A 164 -5.58 -3.50 11.44
N TYR A 165 -4.93 -2.40 11.10
CA TYR A 165 -3.94 -2.37 10.02
C TYR A 165 -2.57 -2.81 10.50
N SER A 166 -1.86 -3.58 9.67
CA SER A 166 -0.41 -3.68 9.76
C SER A 166 0.23 -3.80 8.39
N ALA A 167 1.27 -3.01 8.12
CA ALA A 167 2.04 -3.10 6.88
C ALA A 167 2.72 -4.47 6.71
N SER A 168 3.07 -5.11 7.82
CA SER A 168 3.67 -6.45 7.86
C SER A 168 2.69 -7.55 8.24
N ALA A 169 1.36 -7.38 8.06
CA ALA A 169 0.42 -8.43 8.43
C ALA A 169 0.75 -9.79 7.76
N TYR A 170 0.71 -10.86 8.56
CA TYR A 170 0.91 -12.21 8.04
C TYR A 170 -0.25 -12.60 7.12
N ALA A 171 0.06 -13.10 5.92
CA ALA A 171 -0.92 -13.34 4.86
C ALA A 171 -2.06 -14.31 5.24
N PHE A 172 -1.85 -15.17 6.24
CA PHE A 172 -2.81 -16.18 6.69
C PHE A 172 -3.22 -16.00 8.16
N SER A 173 -3.19 -14.75 8.64
CA SER A 173 -3.78 -14.35 9.90
C SER A 173 -4.90 -13.34 9.68
N VAL A 174 -5.99 -13.46 10.45
CA VAL A 174 -7.08 -12.46 10.48
C VAL A 174 -6.81 -11.36 11.50
N ARG A 175 -5.75 -11.46 12.30
CA ARG A 175 -5.46 -10.55 13.42
C ARG A 175 -5.18 -9.11 12.96
N TYR A 176 -4.46 -8.98 11.85
CA TYR A 176 -4.17 -7.72 11.19
C TYR A 176 -4.50 -7.84 9.69
N GLN A 177 -4.38 -6.74 8.97
CA GLN A 177 -4.47 -6.74 7.53
C GLN A 177 -3.54 -5.70 6.94
N ASN A 178 -2.82 -6.09 5.88
CA ASN A 178 -2.08 -5.18 5.03
C ASN A 178 -2.92 -4.82 3.78
N CYS A 179 -2.55 -3.75 3.07
CA CYS A 179 -3.31 -3.28 1.91
C CYS A 179 -3.43 -4.31 0.77
N ASN A 180 -2.37 -5.07 0.51
CA ASN A 180 -2.33 -6.04 -0.58
C ASN A 180 -3.05 -7.36 -0.21
N GLN A 181 -3.16 -7.68 1.07
CA GLN A 181 -3.89 -8.82 1.60
C GLN A 181 -5.40 -8.60 1.43
N TRP A 182 -5.88 -7.36 1.62
CA TRP A 182 -7.26 -7.03 1.25
C TRP A 182 -7.54 -7.30 -0.24
N VAL A 183 -6.60 -6.95 -1.13
CA VAL A 183 -6.73 -7.30 -2.57
C VAL A 183 -6.80 -8.81 -2.76
N MET A 184 -5.91 -9.59 -2.13
CA MET A 184 -5.94 -11.06 -2.22
C MET A 184 -7.24 -11.66 -1.69
N GLU A 185 -7.76 -11.15 -0.57
CA GLU A 185 -9.02 -11.62 0.02
C GLU A 185 -10.23 -11.22 -0.84
N MET A 186 -10.21 -10.06 -1.51
CA MET A 186 -11.20 -9.69 -2.53
C MET A 186 -11.17 -10.62 -3.75
N LEU A 187 -9.96 -10.94 -4.25
CA LEU A 187 -9.79 -11.90 -5.34
C LEU A 187 -10.34 -13.27 -4.96
N ALA A 188 -10.02 -13.75 -3.75
CA ALA A 188 -10.55 -15.01 -3.23
C ALA A 188 -12.07 -15.00 -3.07
N ALA A 189 -12.65 -13.91 -2.56
CA ALA A 189 -14.09 -13.79 -2.39
C ALA A 189 -14.86 -13.82 -3.71
N GLY A 190 -14.32 -13.20 -4.76
CA GLY A 190 -14.89 -13.27 -6.11
C GLY A 190 -14.66 -14.61 -6.77
N TRP A 191 -13.39 -15.02 -6.93
CA TRP A 191 -13.02 -16.23 -7.66
C TRP A 191 -13.43 -17.55 -6.99
N GLY A 192 -13.57 -17.53 -5.67
CA GLY A 192 -14.07 -18.65 -4.88
C GLY A 192 -15.59 -18.67 -4.72
N ASP A 193 -16.31 -17.68 -5.28
CA ASP A 193 -17.76 -17.50 -5.11
C ASP A 193 -18.19 -17.62 -3.63
N LEU A 194 -17.40 -16.98 -2.75
CA LEU A 194 -17.62 -17.12 -1.31
C LEU A 194 -18.88 -16.36 -0.93
N ALA A 195 -19.77 -16.97 -0.13
CA ALA A 195 -20.89 -16.24 0.46
C ALA A 195 -20.39 -15.07 1.32
N ASP A 196 -21.15 -13.98 1.39
CA ASP A 196 -20.80 -12.85 2.27
C ASP A 196 -21.11 -13.16 3.75
N GLY A 197 -20.42 -12.50 4.68
CA GLY A 197 -20.62 -12.65 6.12
C GLY A 197 -19.39 -12.25 6.96
N ASP A 198 -19.56 -12.20 8.28
CA ASP A 198 -18.53 -11.72 9.23
C ASP A 198 -17.21 -12.51 9.19
N ASP A 199 -17.26 -13.80 8.84
CA ASP A 199 -16.12 -14.71 8.72
C ASP A 199 -15.55 -14.80 7.30
N LEU A 200 -15.99 -13.92 6.38
CA LEU A 200 -15.56 -13.92 4.98
C LEU A 200 -14.03 -13.84 4.82
N ARG A 201 -13.34 -13.06 5.66
CA ARG A 201 -11.86 -12.97 5.64
C ARG A 201 -11.21 -14.31 5.95
N GLU A 202 -11.71 -15.04 6.94
CA GLU A 202 -11.18 -16.35 7.32
C GLU A 202 -11.37 -17.35 6.17
N ARG A 203 -12.57 -17.40 5.58
CA ARG A 203 -12.85 -18.24 4.41
C ARG A 203 -11.99 -17.88 3.21
N ALA A 204 -11.78 -16.58 2.94
CA ALA A 204 -10.91 -16.11 1.88
C ALA A 204 -9.46 -16.61 2.08
N GLN A 205 -8.94 -16.56 3.31
CA GLN A 205 -7.61 -17.08 3.63
C GLN A 205 -7.52 -18.61 3.53
N VAL A 206 -8.58 -19.35 3.88
CA VAL A 206 -8.67 -20.79 3.63
C VAL A 206 -8.62 -21.08 2.13
N TRP A 207 -9.46 -20.41 1.34
CA TRP A 207 -9.47 -20.56 -0.12
C TRP A 207 -8.10 -20.26 -0.74
N LEU A 208 -7.42 -19.20 -0.28
CA LEU A 208 -6.06 -18.87 -0.76
C LEU A 208 -5.05 -19.98 -0.45
N ARG A 209 -5.16 -20.65 0.70
CA ARG A 209 -4.30 -21.81 1.02
C ARG A 209 -4.60 -23.00 0.11
N ASP A 210 -5.87 -23.28 -0.14
CA ASP A 210 -6.30 -24.39 -1.00
C ASP A 210 -5.85 -24.17 -2.45
N GLU A 211 -5.89 -22.92 -2.92
CA GLU A 211 -5.38 -22.49 -4.23
C GLU A 211 -3.86 -22.31 -4.27
N ARG A 212 -3.15 -22.71 -3.21
CA ARG A 212 -1.69 -22.66 -3.10
C ARG A 212 -1.09 -21.27 -3.31
N TYR A 213 -1.78 -20.22 -2.86
CA TYR A 213 -1.17 -18.90 -2.74
C TYR A 213 -0.03 -18.98 -1.72
N THR A 214 1.22 -18.79 -2.18
CA THR A 214 2.40 -18.82 -1.30
C THR A 214 3.18 -17.52 -1.48
N PRO A 215 2.88 -16.47 -0.69
CA PRO A 215 3.63 -15.22 -0.79
C PRO A 215 5.10 -15.47 -0.47
N GLN A 216 5.99 -14.99 -1.35
CA GLN A 216 7.44 -15.11 -1.15
C GLN A 216 7.83 -14.37 0.14
N PRO A 217 8.58 -15.00 1.06
CA PRO A 217 8.97 -14.35 2.30
C PRO A 217 9.87 -13.14 2.04
N VAL A 218 9.57 -12.02 2.67
CA VAL A 218 10.47 -10.87 2.71
C VAL A 218 11.59 -11.17 3.69
N GLN A 219 12.82 -11.22 3.18
CA GLN A 219 13.99 -11.45 4.02
C GLN A 219 14.39 -10.14 4.70
N VAL A 220 14.14 -10.02 6.00
CA VAL A 220 14.59 -8.87 6.79
C VAL A 220 16.09 -8.96 7.05
N GLY A 221 16.61 -10.18 7.25
CA GLY A 221 18.04 -10.49 7.32
C GLY A 221 18.80 -9.85 8.50
N SER A 222 18.10 -9.21 9.43
CA SER A 222 18.69 -8.50 10.57
C SER A 222 17.85 -8.65 11.83
N ARG A 223 18.43 -9.28 12.85
CA ARG A 223 17.81 -9.38 14.19
C ARG A 223 17.55 -8.01 14.81
N PHE A 224 18.42 -7.06 14.55
CA PHE A 224 18.25 -5.68 15.01
C PHE A 224 17.00 -5.05 14.40
N LEU A 225 16.76 -5.22 13.10
CA LEU A 225 15.54 -4.73 12.46
C LEU A 225 14.29 -5.44 12.97
N MET A 226 14.36 -6.76 13.21
CA MET A 226 13.26 -7.53 13.81
C MET A 226 12.92 -7.08 15.23
N LEU A 227 13.91 -6.58 15.99
CA LEU A 227 13.67 -5.96 17.29
C LEU A 227 13.12 -4.54 17.13
N ALA A 228 13.71 -3.74 16.24
CA ALA A 228 13.31 -2.36 16.00
C ALA A 228 11.87 -2.25 15.50
N SER A 229 11.38 -3.24 14.74
CA SER A 229 10.02 -3.27 14.21
C SER A 229 8.94 -3.16 15.27
N HIS A 230 9.18 -3.65 16.49
CA HIS A 230 8.24 -3.54 17.62
C HIS A 230 7.99 -2.09 18.05
N PHE A 231 8.87 -1.16 17.66
CA PHE A 231 8.77 0.25 17.96
C PHE A 231 8.34 1.08 16.75
N VAL A 232 8.13 0.45 15.58
CA VAL A 232 7.65 1.11 14.36
C VAL A 232 6.12 0.98 14.30
N PRO A 233 5.37 2.09 14.32
CA PRO A 233 3.93 2.03 14.25
C PRO A 233 3.43 1.32 13.00
N LEU A 234 2.28 0.64 13.14
CA LEU A 234 1.65 -0.17 12.08
C LEU A 234 2.49 -1.36 11.60
N LEU A 235 3.61 -1.66 12.25
CA LEU A 235 4.39 -2.86 12.01
C LEU A 235 4.17 -3.82 13.19
N HIS A 236 3.67 -5.01 12.89
CA HIS A 236 3.40 -6.05 13.87
C HIS A 236 4.02 -7.36 13.39
N LEU A 237 4.63 -8.09 14.32
CA LEU A 237 5.24 -9.38 14.05
C LEU A 237 4.51 -10.52 14.77
N ASP A 238 3.65 -10.21 15.73
CA ASP A 238 3.04 -11.18 16.65
C ASP A 238 1.86 -11.98 16.05
N ASP A 239 1.63 -11.84 14.74
CA ASP A 239 0.79 -12.70 13.93
C ASP A 239 1.58 -13.59 12.96
N HIS A 240 2.90 -13.47 12.91
CA HIS A 240 3.77 -14.36 12.11
C HIS A 240 4.12 -15.63 12.89
N PRO A 241 4.23 -16.79 12.19
CA PRO A 241 4.75 -18.02 12.78
C PRO A 241 6.13 -17.82 13.44
N ASP A 242 6.37 -18.51 14.56
CA ASP A 242 7.63 -18.43 15.30
C ASP A 242 8.85 -18.79 14.44
N GLU A 243 8.69 -19.79 13.58
CA GLU A 243 9.72 -20.23 12.64
C GLU A 243 10.14 -19.10 11.69
N ASP A 244 9.17 -18.40 11.10
CA ASP A 244 9.42 -17.25 10.20
C ASP A 244 10.13 -16.12 10.93
N ARG A 245 9.67 -15.78 12.14
CA ARG A 245 10.31 -14.75 12.96
C ARG A 245 11.75 -15.11 13.33
N SER A 246 12.00 -16.37 13.67
CA SER A 246 13.33 -16.87 14.01
C SER A 246 14.28 -16.84 12.80
N ALA A 247 13.74 -17.09 11.60
CA ALA A 247 14.44 -17.00 10.31
C ALA A 247 14.56 -15.56 9.78
N MET A 248 13.98 -14.57 10.49
CA MET A 248 13.92 -13.15 10.08
C MET A 248 13.23 -12.98 8.72
N GLN A 249 12.17 -13.75 8.52
CA GLN A 249 11.34 -13.77 7.33
C GLN A 249 9.94 -13.29 7.67
N LEU A 250 9.34 -12.52 6.78
CA LEU A 250 7.95 -12.07 6.91
C LEU A 250 7.16 -12.50 5.67
N ARG A 251 6.15 -13.34 5.86
CA ARG A 251 5.27 -13.77 4.76
C ARG A 251 4.08 -12.81 4.66
N VAL A 252 4.26 -11.78 3.85
CA VAL A 252 3.30 -10.69 3.66
C VAL A 252 2.83 -10.67 2.20
N SER A 253 1.58 -10.30 1.96
CA SER A 253 1.13 -10.06 0.58
C SER A 253 1.80 -8.79 0.04
N LEU A 254 2.49 -8.94 -1.09
CA LEU A 254 3.10 -7.86 -1.87
C LEU A 254 2.49 -7.80 -3.26
N PRO A 255 2.47 -6.64 -3.93
CA PRO A 255 1.92 -6.55 -5.28
C PRO A 255 2.54 -7.55 -6.25
N SER A 256 3.86 -7.78 -6.18
CA SER A 256 4.54 -8.81 -6.99
C SER A 256 4.00 -10.23 -6.75
N THR A 257 3.65 -10.57 -5.51
CA THR A 257 3.03 -11.87 -5.19
C THR A 257 1.58 -11.96 -5.65
N VAL A 258 0.85 -10.84 -5.64
CA VAL A 258 -0.52 -10.76 -6.19
C VAL A 258 -0.46 -10.98 -7.71
N GLU A 259 0.43 -10.27 -8.39
CA GLU A 259 0.64 -10.38 -9.84
C GLU A 259 1.06 -11.81 -10.23
N ALA A 260 1.98 -12.42 -9.49
CA ALA A 260 2.41 -13.80 -9.73
C ALA A 260 1.25 -14.80 -9.58
N PHE A 261 0.41 -14.64 -8.55
CA PHE A 261 -0.77 -15.49 -8.34
C PHE A 261 -1.81 -15.33 -9.45
N VAL A 262 -2.09 -14.08 -9.84
CA VAL A 262 -2.98 -13.77 -10.97
C VAL A 262 -2.47 -14.43 -12.25
N HIS A 263 -1.18 -14.29 -12.56
CA HIS A 263 -0.59 -14.86 -13.76
C HIS A 263 -0.59 -16.39 -13.76
N GLN A 264 -0.31 -17.00 -12.61
CA GLN A 264 -0.35 -18.45 -12.45
C GLN A 264 -1.75 -19.01 -12.68
N ARG A 265 -2.79 -18.34 -12.13
CA ARG A 265 -4.19 -18.77 -12.26
C ARG A 265 -4.78 -18.46 -13.64
N TYR A 266 -4.40 -17.31 -14.21
CA TYR A 266 -4.90 -16.80 -15.48
C TYR A 266 -3.73 -16.42 -16.40
N PRO A 267 -3.09 -17.40 -17.07
CA PRO A 267 -1.95 -17.14 -17.96
C PRO A 267 -2.25 -16.22 -19.15
N ALA A 268 -3.53 -16.05 -19.50
CA ALA A 268 -3.98 -15.10 -20.52
C ALA A 268 -3.95 -13.63 -20.05
N SER A 269 -3.68 -13.38 -18.76
CA SER A 269 -3.49 -12.02 -18.24
C SER A 269 -2.30 -11.35 -18.93
N THR A 270 -2.44 -10.06 -19.21
CA THR A 270 -1.34 -9.25 -19.77
C THR A 270 -0.88 -8.23 -18.75
N ARG A 271 0.41 -7.91 -18.80
CA ARG A 271 1.03 -6.95 -17.88
C ARG A 271 1.62 -5.78 -18.67
N VAL A 272 1.38 -4.58 -18.17
CA VAL A 272 2.04 -3.35 -18.60
C VAL A 272 2.73 -2.75 -17.38
N GLU A 273 3.99 -2.38 -17.52
CA GLU A 273 4.69 -1.55 -16.55
C GLU A 273 4.88 -0.15 -17.12
N LEU A 274 4.65 0.84 -16.26
CA LEU A 274 4.89 2.24 -16.55
C LEU A 274 5.94 2.74 -15.56
N CYS A 275 6.84 3.58 -16.03
CA CYS A 275 7.66 4.39 -15.13
C CYS A 275 7.83 5.80 -15.68
N HIS A 276 8.23 6.72 -14.82
CA HIS A 276 8.63 8.06 -15.24
C HIS A 276 9.93 8.47 -14.55
N ASP A 277 10.68 9.36 -15.20
CA ASP A 277 11.78 10.13 -14.63
C ASP A 277 11.57 11.64 -14.88
N ASP A 278 12.63 12.46 -14.83
CA ASP A 278 12.58 13.91 -15.14
C ASP A 278 12.41 14.25 -16.63
N GLU A 279 12.56 13.28 -17.51
CA GLU A 279 12.69 13.48 -18.96
C GLU A 279 11.62 12.73 -19.76
N ARG A 280 11.15 11.58 -19.25
CA ARG A 280 10.33 10.65 -20.02
C ARG A 280 9.38 9.83 -19.15
N ILE A 281 8.39 9.25 -19.82
CA ILE A 281 7.59 8.11 -19.36
C ILE A 281 7.93 6.93 -20.26
N VAL A 282 8.18 5.76 -19.67
CA VAL A 282 8.39 4.51 -20.40
C VAL A 282 7.21 3.58 -20.16
N ILE A 283 6.73 2.96 -21.23
CA ILE A 283 5.64 2.00 -21.24
C ILE A 283 6.21 0.68 -21.78
N HIS A 284 6.28 -0.32 -20.88
CA HIS A 284 6.76 -1.65 -21.19
C HIS A 284 5.61 -2.65 -21.19
N ARG A 285 5.48 -3.45 -22.24
CA ARG A 285 4.46 -4.49 -22.34
C ARG A 285 5.12 -5.85 -22.13
N GLY A 286 4.75 -6.52 -21.06
CA GLY A 286 5.33 -7.81 -20.68
C GLY A 286 5.47 -8.00 -19.17
N TRP A 287 5.90 -9.21 -18.82
CA TRP A 287 6.11 -9.65 -17.45
C TRP A 287 7.51 -9.36 -16.91
N THR A 288 8.43 -8.94 -17.79
CA THR A 288 9.75 -8.46 -17.40
C THR A 288 9.66 -7.05 -16.81
N PRO A 289 10.46 -6.73 -15.78
CA PRO A 289 10.45 -5.39 -15.23
C PRO A 289 11.26 -4.41 -16.10
N ILE A 290 10.83 -3.14 -16.16
CA ILE A 290 11.64 -2.04 -16.71
C ILE A 290 12.95 -1.94 -15.91
N ALA A 291 14.05 -1.66 -16.59
CA ALA A 291 15.35 -1.46 -15.96
C ALA A 291 15.31 -0.30 -14.93
N ALA A 292 16.11 -0.43 -13.87
CA ALA A 292 16.17 0.56 -12.81
C ALA A 292 16.54 1.97 -13.33
N GLY A 293 15.90 2.98 -12.76
CA GLY A 293 16.02 4.37 -13.19
C GLY A 293 15.20 4.69 -14.44
N CYS A 294 14.10 3.97 -14.66
CA CYS A 294 13.20 4.16 -15.80
C CYS A 294 13.87 4.14 -17.18
N LYS A 295 14.84 3.24 -17.37
CA LYS A 295 15.58 3.14 -18.64
C LYS A 295 14.80 2.29 -19.64
N PRO A 296 14.49 2.81 -20.84
CA PRO A 296 13.76 2.04 -21.85
C PRO A 296 14.60 0.90 -22.41
N GLY A 297 13.97 -0.25 -22.58
CA GLY A 297 14.50 -1.42 -23.28
C GLY A 297 14.02 -1.52 -24.73
N GLU A 298 14.32 -2.65 -25.36
CA GLU A 298 13.85 -2.95 -26.72
C GLU A 298 12.33 -3.18 -26.73
N GLY A 299 11.62 -2.51 -27.66
CA GLY A 299 10.17 -2.61 -27.79
C GLY A 299 9.37 -1.72 -26.84
N ASP A 300 10.03 -0.97 -25.95
CA ASP A 300 9.37 -0.02 -25.06
C ASP A 300 8.92 1.22 -25.81
N GLN A 301 7.73 1.70 -25.46
CA GLN A 301 7.22 2.98 -25.93
C GLN A 301 7.67 4.08 -24.96
N VAL A 302 8.14 5.21 -25.50
CA VAL A 302 8.64 6.34 -24.72
C VAL A 302 7.83 7.58 -25.05
N VAL A 303 7.35 8.26 -24.00
CA VAL A 303 6.71 9.57 -24.09
C VAL A 303 7.66 10.57 -23.45
N LEU A 304 8.13 11.56 -24.22
CA LEU A 304 8.99 12.60 -23.70
C LEU A 304 8.18 13.61 -22.87
N LEU A 305 8.72 14.01 -21.73
CA LEU A 305 8.14 15.01 -20.84
C LEU A 305 8.72 16.41 -21.06
N ARG A 306 9.88 16.48 -21.71
CA ARG A 306 10.53 17.70 -22.16
C ARG A 306 10.40 17.79 -23.68
N ASP A 307 10.06 18.98 -24.16
CA ASP A 307 10.09 19.34 -25.59
C ASP A 307 11.53 19.48 -26.09
#